data_AF-A0A819MQG9-F1
#
_entry.id   AF-A0A819MQG9-F1
#
_cell.length_a   1.000
_cell.length_b   1.000
_cell.length_c   1.000
_cell.angle_alpha   90.00
_cell.angle_beta   90.00
_cell.angle_gamma   90.00
#
_symmetry.space_group_name_H-M   'P 1'
#
loop_
_entity.id
_entity.type
_entity.pdbx_description
1 polymer ?
#
loop_
_entity_poly.entity_id
_entity_poly.type
_entity_poly.pdbx_seq_one_letter_code
_entity_poly.pdbx_strand_id
1 'polypeptide(L)'
;IEKRHETMLHEFVQPKVPKDFAETLMAKTNYLIAPPYKSFSTTTPASLGIKRLNPPLDLDSHLSDVFCRQEDERYRMKLRHQVERDKLILSHEQEVLRL
;
A
#
# COMPACT_ATOMS: atom_id res chain seq x y z
N ILE A 1 33.71 21.93 29.19
CA ILE A 1 32.82 20.74 29.09
C ILE A 1 31.37 21.18 29.28
N GLU A 2 31.08 21.93 30.34
CA GLU A 2 29.79 22.57 30.64
C GLU A 2 29.16 23.36 29.48
N LYS A 3 29.89 24.27 28.84
CA LYS A 3 29.38 25.00 27.66
C LYS A 3 28.97 24.10 26.49
N ARG A 4 29.72 23.02 26.22
CA ARG A 4 29.35 22.04 25.19
C ARG A 4 28.08 21.27 25.59
N HIS A 5 27.95 20.97 26.87
CA HIS A 5 26.79 20.27 27.43
C HIS A 5 25.53 21.13 27.36
N GLU A 6 25.62 22.43 27.68
CA GLU A 6 24.52 23.39 27.48
C GLU A 6 24.16 23.57 26.00
N THR A 7 25.14 23.56 25.11
CA THR A 7 24.88 23.66 23.66
C THR A 7 24.14 22.43 23.12
N MET A 8 24.49 21.22 23.60
CA MET A 8 23.76 19.98 23.25
C MET A 8 22.34 19.92 23.80
N LEU A 9 22.09 20.52 24.97
CA LEU A 9 20.76 20.58 25.58
C LEU A 9 19.86 21.62 24.90
N HIS A 10 20.45 22.68 24.32
CA HIS A 10 19.74 23.74 23.60
C HIS A 10 19.56 23.49 22.10
N GLU A 11 20.31 22.56 21.50
CA GLU A 11 19.99 22.03 20.19
C GLU A 11 18.73 21.18 20.29
N PHE A 12 17.57 21.83 20.08
CA PHE A 12 16.39 21.10 19.63
C PHE A 12 16.81 20.32 18.40
N VAL A 13 17.03 19.02 18.57
CA VAL A 13 17.29 18.09 17.47
C VAL A 13 16.04 18.12 16.61
N GLN A 14 16.04 18.99 15.61
CA GLN A 14 15.03 19.02 14.57
C GLN A 14 15.22 17.71 13.82
N PRO A 15 14.24 16.78 13.86
CA PRO A 15 14.37 15.53 13.12
C PRO A 15 14.58 15.89 11.65
N LYS A 16 15.79 15.62 11.15
CA LYS A 16 16.09 15.81 9.73
C LYS A 16 15.33 14.72 8.98
N VAL A 17 14.37 15.13 8.16
CA VAL A 17 13.71 14.21 7.22
C VAL A 17 14.80 13.47 6.46
N PRO A 18 14.78 12.12 6.44
CA PRO A 18 15.77 11.34 5.70
C PRO A 18 15.89 11.88 4.27
N LYS A 19 17.13 12.07 3.79
CA LYS A 19 17.36 12.34 2.37
C LYS A 19 16.70 11.20 1.58
N ASP A 20 15.90 11.54 0.58
CA ASP A 20 15.15 10.60 -0.26
C ASP A 20 13.99 9.87 0.45
N PHE A 21 13.33 10.55 1.41
CA PHE A 21 12.09 10.08 2.06
C PHE A 21 11.05 9.55 1.05
N ALA A 22 10.87 10.26 -0.07
CA ALA A 22 9.89 9.91 -1.11
C ALA A 22 10.27 8.66 -1.93
N GLU A 23 11.56 8.31 -1.99
CA GLU A 23 12.07 7.10 -2.64
C GLU A 23 12.02 5.91 -1.67
N THR A 24 12.26 6.17 -0.38
CA THR A 24 12.28 5.13 0.65
C THR A 24 10.87 4.69 1.08
N LEU A 25 9.89 5.61 1.08
CA LEU A 25 8.48 5.31 1.41
C LEU A 25 7.81 4.33 0.44
N MET A 26 8.39 4.11 -0.75
CA MET A 26 7.82 3.26 -1.79
C MET A 26 8.90 2.35 -2.39
N ALA A 27 9.82 1.88 -1.55
CA ALA A 27 10.98 1.09 -1.96
C ALA A 27 10.63 -0.13 -2.82
N LYS A 28 9.42 -0.69 -2.67
CA LYS A 28 8.95 -1.85 -3.45
C LYS A 28 8.22 -1.48 -4.75
N THR A 29 7.84 -0.21 -4.96
CA THR A 29 7.10 0.33 -6.11
C THR A 29 5.83 -0.44 -6.54
N ASN A 30 5.38 -1.41 -5.75
CA ASN A 30 4.36 -2.39 -6.13
C ASN A 30 3.05 -2.22 -5.34
N TYR A 31 2.77 -1.01 -4.87
CA TYR A 31 1.58 -0.70 -4.09
C TYR A 31 0.43 -0.28 -5.00
N LEU A 32 -0.77 -0.83 -4.76
CA LEU A 32 -1.98 -0.45 -5.47
C LEU A 32 -2.40 0.99 -5.12
N ILE A 33 -2.01 1.48 -3.94
CA ILE A 33 -2.26 2.84 -3.44
C ILE A 33 -1.25 3.88 -3.96
N ALA A 34 -0.29 3.48 -4.79
CA ALA A 34 0.67 4.42 -5.37
C ALA A 34 -0.06 5.46 -6.24
N PRO A 35 0.19 6.76 -6.03
CA PRO A 35 -0.52 7.79 -6.76
C PRO A 35 -0.16 7.76 -8.26
N PRO A 36 -1.12 8.07 -9.16
CA PRO A 36 -0.95 7.94 -10.61
C PRO A 36 0.14 8.87 -11.19
N TYR A 37 0.53 9.93 -10.47
CA TYR A 37 1.60 10.84 -10.90
C TYR A 37 3.01 10.29 -10.67
N LYS A 38 3.17 9.19 -9.91
CA LYS A 38 4.42 8.44 -9.90
C LYS A 38 4.40 7.42 -11.03
N SER A 39 4.82 7.89 -12.20
CA SER A 39 4.95 7.26 -13.52
C SER A 39 5.52 5.81 -13.60
N PHE A 40 5.90 5.17 -12.49
CA PHE A 40 6.53 3.84 -12.46
C PHE A 40 5.67 2.75 -11.83
N SER A 41 4.54 3.07 -11.19
CA SER A 41 3.64 2.01 -10.67
C SER A 41 2.78 1.46 -11.81
N THR A 42 3.25 0.36 -12.41
CA THR A 42 2.47 -0.49 -13.34
C THR A 42 1.57 -1.48 -12.60
N THR A 43 1.48 -1.34 -11.27
CA THR A 43 0.76 -2.28 -10.42
C THR A 43 -0.73 -2.13 -10.60
N THR A 44 -1.33 -3.18 -11.14
CA THR A 44 -2.78 -3.28 -11.31
C THR A 44 -3.31 -4.38 -10.38
N PRO A 45 -4.61 -4.41 -10.05
CA PRO A 45 -5.19 -5.55 -9.34
C PRO A 45 -4.87 -6.88 -10.03
N ALA A 46 -4.88 -6.89 -11.37
CA ALA A 46 -4.56 -8.07 -12.16
C ALA A 46 -3.10 -8.53 -12.02
N SER A 47 -2.12 -7.61 -11.92
CA SER A 47 -0.71 -7.96 -11.69
C SER A 47 -0.48 -8.52 -10.28
N LEU A 48 -1.36 -8.21 -9.34
CA LEU A 48 -1.39 -8.76 -7.98
C LEU A 48 -2.25 -10.03 -7.85
N GLY A 49 -2.70 -10.62 -8.96
CA GLY A 49 -3.53 -11.83 -8.96
C GLY A 49 -4.99 -11.61 -8.53
N ILE A 50 -5.42 -10.36 -8.37
CA ILE A 50 -6.80 -9.98 -8.07
C ILE A 50 -7.56 -9.86 -9.40
N LYS A 51 -8.10 -11.00 -9.86
CA LYS A 51 -8.87 -11.10 -11.10
C LYS A 51 -10.30 -11.53 -10.79
N ARG A 52 -11.23 -11.06 -11.61
CA ARG A 52 -12.59 -11.60 -11.64
C ARG A 52 -12.60 -12.93 -12.38
N LEU A 53 -13.34 -13.89 -11.84
CA LEU A 53 -13.60 -15.16 -12.52
C LEU A 53 -14.89 -15.06 -13.32
N ASN A 54 -14.96 -15.81 -14.41
CA ASN A 54 -16.19 -15.95 -15.17
C ASN A 54 -17.02 -17.10 -14.59
N PRO A 55 -18.36 -17.03 -14.65
CA PRO A 55 -19.20 -18.16 -14.30
C PRO A 55 -18.87 -19.35 -15.21
N PRO A 56 -18.96 -20.60 -14.70
CA PRO A 56 -18.88 -21.79 -15.54
C PRO A 56 -19.94 -21.75 -16.65
N LEU A 57 -19.59 -22.26 -17.84
CA LEU A 57 -20.44 -22.18 -19.04
C LEU A 57 -21.73 -23.01 -18.93
N ASP A 58 -21.71 -24.09 -18.16
CA ASP A 58 -22.83 -25.04 -18.02
C ASP A 58 -23.73 -24.73 -16.80
N LEU A 59 -23.60 -23.55 -16.22
CA LEU A 59 -24.37 -23.17 -15.04
C LEU A 59 -25.77 -22.67 -15.43
N ASP A 60 -26.79 -23.12 -14.69
CA ASP A 60 -28.13 -22.58 -14.82
C ASP A 60 -28.16 -21.06 -14.60
N SER A 61 -29.08 -20.36 -15.27
CA SER A 61 -29.12 -18.88 -15.28
C SER A 61 -29.18 -18.30 -13.87
N HIS A 62 -30.00 -18.88 -12.99
CA HIS A 62 -30.13 -18.41 -11.61
C HIS A 62 -28.81 -18.58 -10.83
N LEU A 63 -28.11 -19.71 -11.03
CA LEU A 63 -26.83 -19.96 -10.38
C LEU A 63 -25.74 -19.04 -10.94
N SER A 64 -25.78 -18.70 -12.22
CA SER A 64 -24.86 -17.74 -12.85
C SER A 64 -25.00 -16.35 -12.23
N ASP A 65 -26.23 -15.90 -11.97
CA ASP A 65 -26.50 -14.63 -11.31
C ASP A 65 -25.96 -14.61 -9.87
N VAL A 66 -26.16 -15.70 -9.13
CA VAL A 66 -25.60 -15.86 -7.78
C VAL A 66 -24.08 -15.85 -7.81
N PHE A 67 -23.46 -16.55 -8.77
CA PHE A 67 -22.01 -16.55 -8.97
C PHE A 67 -21.50 -15.14 -9.22
N CYS A 68 -22.09 -14.39 -10.16
CA CYS A 68 -21.66 -13.04 -10.49
C CYS A 68 -21.71 -12.11 -9.27
N ARG A 69 -22.80 -12.18 -8.49
CA ARG A 69 -22.94 -11.41 -7.24
C ARG A 69 -21.86 -11.75 -6.22
N GLN A 70 -21.59 -13.04 -6.00
CA GLN A 70 -20.56 -13.49 -5.07
C GLN A 70 -19.17 -13.09 -5.56
N GLU A 71 -18.93 -13.19 -6.86
CA GLU A 71 -17.67 -12.84 -7.48
C GLU A 71 -17.36 -11.35 -7.35
N ASP A 72 -18.36 -10.48 -7.50
CA ASP A 72 -18.22 -9.03 -7.28
C ASP A 72 -17.83 -8.72 -5.83
N GLU A 73 -18.51 -9.33 -4.85
CA GLU A 73 -18.18 -9.16 -3.43
C GLU A 73 -16.79 -9.72 -3.09
N ARG A 74 -16.44 -10.88 -3.65
CA ARG A 74 -15.13 -11.50 -3.49
C ARG A 74 -14.03 -10.60 -4.05
N TYR A 75 -14.24 -10.04 -5.24
CA TYR A 75 -13.31 -9.10 -5.87
C TYR A 75 -13.14 -7.84 -5.02
N ARG A 76 -14.24 -7.26 -4.55
CA ARG A 76 -14.24 -6.09 -3.65
C ARG A 76 -13.47 -6.38 -2.35
N MET A 77 -13.69 -7.55 -1.77
CA MET A 77 -13.02 -7.96 -0.53
C MET A 77 -11.50 -8.13 -0.74
N LYS A 78 -11.08 -8.77 -1.84
CA LYS A 78 -9.66 -8.92 -2.20
C LYS A 78 -8.98 -7.57 -2.41
N LEU A 79 -9.62 -6.65 -3.13
CA LEU A 79 -9.12 -5.29 -3.33
C LEU A 79 -8.91 -4.57 -2.00
N ARG A 80 -9.94 -4.57 -1.13
CA ARG A 80 -9.85 -3.94 0.18
C ARG A 80 -8.73 -4.55 1.01
N HIS A 81 -8.64 -5.87 1.05
CA HIS A 81 -7.57 -6.56 1.78
C HIS A 81 -6.18 -6.14 1.29
N GLN A 82 -5.98 -6.08 -0.02
CA GLN A 82 -4.71 -5.64 -0.60
C GLN A 82 -4.38 -4.19 -0.22
N VAL A 83 -5.36 -3.29 -0.30
CA VAL A 83 -5.18 -1.89 0.11
C VAL A 83 -4.81 -1.77 1.59
N GLU A 84 -5.48 -2.51 2.47
CA GLU A 84 -5.14 -2.49 3.90
C GLU A 84 -3.74 -3.07 4.18
N ARG A 85 -3.33 -4.10 3.44
CA ARG A 85 -1.95 -4.61 3.50
C ARG A 85 -0.94 -3.56 3.06
N ASP A 86 -1.18 -2.89 1.94
CA ASP A 86 -0.29 -1.85 1.42
C ASP A 86 -0.17 -0.71 2.44
N LYS A 87 -1.29 -0.27 3.04
CA LYS A 87 -1.29 0.74 4.11
C LYS A 87 -0.45 0.31 5.32
N LEU A 88 -0.59 -0.94 5.76
CA LEU A 88 0.18 -1.44 6.91
C LEU A 88 1.67 -1.47 6.62
N ILE A 89 2.06 -1.92 5.42
CA ILE A 89 3.46 -1.93 4.99
C ILE A 89 4.00 -0.50 4.92
N LEU A 90 3.27 0.42 4.28
CA LEU A 90 3.66 1.83 4.21
C LEU A 90 3.78 2.47 5.60
N SER A 91 2.85 2.17 6.51
CA SER A 91 2.91 2.66 7.88
C SER A 91 4.15 2.14 8.61
N HIS A 92 4.53 0.88 8.38
CA HIS A 92 5.74 0.30 8.95
C HIS A 92 7.01 0.94 8.36
N GLU A 93 7.08 1.09 7.04
CA GLU A 93 8.19 1.76 6.34
C GLU A 93 8.35 3.21 6.81
N GLN A 94 7.23 3.93 7.00
CA GLN A 94 7.21 5.27 7.57
C GLN A 94 7.74 5.32 9.00
N GLU A 95 7.37 4.36 9.84
CA GLU A 95 7.81 4.31 11.23
C GLU A 95 9.31 4.05 11.34
N VAL A 96 9.85 3.14 10.53
CA VAL A 96 11.30 2.91 10.44
C VAL A 96 12.06 4.18 10.05
N LEU A 97 11.49 5.02 9.18
CA LEU A 97 12.09 6.29 8.75
C LEU A 97 11.97 7.44 9.77
N ARG A 98 11.09 7.30 10.77
CA ARG A 98 10.92 8.30 11.84
C ARG A 98 11.91 8.11 12.98
N LEU A 99 12.48 6.91 13.11
CA LEU A 99 13.51 6.53 14.09
C LEU A 99 14.91 6.88 13.57
#